data_AF-A0A932A3U1-F1
#
_entry.id   AF-A0A932A3U1-F1
#
_cell.length_a   1.000
_cell.length_b   1.000
_cell.length_c   1.000
_cell.angle_alpha   90.00
_cell.angle_beta   90.00
_cell.angle_gamma   90.00
#
_symmetry.space_group_name_H-M   'P 1'
#
loop_
_entity.id
_entity.type
_entity.pdbx_description
1 polymer ?
#
loop_
_entity_poly.entity_id
_entity_poly.type
_entity_poly.pdbx_seq_one_letter_code
_entity_poly.pdbx_strand_id
1 'polypeptide(L)' 'MKKEYNFKNAVRGKFYRPKKVQKTLRIDSDILDFYQELAKKEGIPYQTLINLTLRKFSGEGGELVISSKKKAVGE' A
#
# COMPACT_ATOMS: atom_id res chain seq x y z
N MET A 1 1.90 4.96 43.06
CA MET A 1 2.10 5.68 41.77
C MET A 1 3.15 4.94 40.95
N LYS A 2 2.85 4.52 39.72
CA LYS A 2 3.80 3.76 38.90
C LYS A 2 4.80 4.71 38.23
N LYS A 3 6.08 4.35 38.39
CA LYS A 3 7.27 5.07 37.89
C LYS A 3 7.24 5.15 36.37
N GLU A 4 7.71 6.29 35.87
CA GLU A 4 7.72 6.70 34.48
C GLU A 4 8.34 5.63 33.57
N TYR A 5 7.63 5.29 32.50
CA TYR A 5 8.13 4.37 31.48
C TYR A 5 9.15 5.11 30.59
N ASN A 6 10.38 4.61 30.58
CA ASN A 6 11.44 5.12 29.71
C ASN A 6 11.31 4.49 28.31
N PHE A 7 10.82 5.25 27.35
CA PHE A 7 10.62 4.83 25.96
C PHE A 7 11.86 5.00 25.06
N LYS A 8 13.07 5.22 25.62
CA LYS A 8 14.29 5.46 24.82
C LYS A 8 14.62 4.36 23.79
N ASN A 9 14.19 3.12 24.03
CA ASN A 9 14.38 1.98 23.12
C ASN A 9 13.07 1.44 22.53
N ALA A 10 11.98 2.22 22.57
CA ALA A 10 10.69 1.80 22.05
C ALA A 10 10.73 1.77 20.51
N VAL A 11 10.75 0.58 19.93
CA VAL A 11 10.62 0.38 18.48
C VAL A 11 9.21 0.76 18.04
N ARG A 12 9.09 1.85 17.28
CA ARG A 12 7.83 2.31 16.68
C ARG A 12 7.34 1.19 15.73
N GLY A 13 6.28 0.47 16.11
CA GLY A 13 5.62 -0.51 15.24
C GLY A 13 5.59 -1.96 15.71
N LYS A 14 6.19 -2.35 16.85
CA LYS A 14 6.17 -3.76 17.32
C LYS A 14 4.75 -4.34 17.54
N PHE A 15 3.76 -3.47 17.76
CA PHE A 15 2.36 -3.85 18.00
C PHE A 15 1.37 -3.20 17.02
N TYR A 16 1.84 -2.48 16.00
CA TYR A 16 0.93 -1.88 15.03
C TYR A 16 0.46 -2.95 14.06
N ARG A 17 -0.76 -3.47 14.30
CA ARG A 17 -1.47 -4.27 13.31
C ARG A 17 -2.22 -3.30 12.40
N PRO A 18 -1.88 -3.17 11.11
CA PRO A 18 -2.67 -2.37 10.20
C PRO A 18 -4.10 -2.92 10.17
N LYS A 19 -5.06 -2.10 10.61
CA LYS A 19 -6.48 -2.46 10.54
C LYS A 19 -6.88 -2.47 9.07
N LYS A 20 -7.07 -3.66 8.50
CA LYS A 20 -7.62 -3.81 7.15
C LYS A 20 -9.04 -3.23 7.17
N VAL A 21 -9.28 -2.25 6.32
CA VAL A 21 -10.62 -1.69 6.12
C VAL A 21 -11.15 -2.26 4.82
N GLN A 22 -12.32 -2.90 4.87
CA GLN A 22 -13.01 -3.36 3.67
C GLN A 22 -13.53 -2.14 2.91
N LYS A 23 -13.06 -1.96 1.68
CA LYS A 23 -13.47 -0.88 0.78
C LYS A 23 -13.69 -1.47 -0.62
N THR A 24 -14.68 -0.95 -1.32
CA THR A 24 -14.87 -1.21 -2.75
C THR A 24 -13.90 -0.30 -3.52
N LEU A 25 -12.99 -0.90 -4.27
CA LEU A 25 -12.01 -0.22 -5.12
C LEU A 25 -12.17 -0.74 -6.55
N ARG A 26 -12.14 0.15 -7.54
CA ARG A 26 -12.03 -0.25 -8.95
C ARG A 26 -10.56 -0.43 -9.29
N ILE A 27 -10.25 -1.57 -9.88
CA ILE A 27 -8.91 -1.94 -10.35
C ILE A 27 -9.07 -2.33 -11.82
N ASP A 28 -8.14 -1.91 -12.66
CA ASP A 28 -8.12 -2.29 -14.07
C ASP A 28 -7.89 -3.80 -14.21
N SER A 29 -8.48 -4.40 -15.24
CA SER A 29 -8.51 -5.86 -15.41
C SER A 29 -7.11 -6.44 -15.62
N ASP A 30 -6.26 -5.75 -16.37
CA ASP A 30 -4.88 -6.12 -16.64
C ASP A 30 -4.02 -6.16 -15.36
N ILE A 31 -4.19 -5.17 -14.48
CA ILE A 31 -3.53 -5.14 -13.18
C ILE A 31 -4.02 -6.29 -12.30
N LEU A 32 -5.33 -6.55 -12.31
CA LEU A 32 -5.90 -7.65 -11.54
C LEU A 32 -5.35 -9.01 -12.02
N ASP A 33 -5.28 -9.23 -13.33
CA ASP A 33 -4.76 -10.46 -13.92
C ASP A 33 -3.27 -10.66 -13.58
N PHE A 34 -2.46 -9.60 -13.65
CA PHE A 34 -1.06 -9.64 -13.23
C PHE A 34 -0.90 -10.14 -11.79
N TYR A 35 -1.70 -9.59 -10.85
CA TYR A 35 -1.62 -10.01 -9.45
C TYR A 35 -2.20 -11.40 -9.19
N GLN A 36 -3.15 -11.88 -10.00
CA GLN A 36 -3.65 -13.25 -9.92
C GLN A 36 -2.59 -14.26 -10.36
N GLU A 37 -1.86 -14.00 -11.44
CA GLU A 37 -0.76 -14.86 -11.88
C GLU A 37 0.39 -14.85 -10.87
N LEU A 38 0.72 -13.67 -10.32
CA LEU A 38 1.72 -13.56 -9.25
C LEU A 38 1.29 -14.33 -8.00
N ALA A 39 0.00 -14.29 -7.64
CA ALA A 39 -0.55 -15.03 -6.51
C ALA A 39 -0.41 -16.56 -6.69
N LYS A 40 -0.63 -17.07 -7.90
CA LYS A 40 -0.44 -18.50 -8.21
C LYS A 40 1.02 -18.91 -8.05
N LYS A 41 1.96 -18.06 -8.47
CA LYS A 41 3.40 -18.31 -8.39
C LYS A 41 3.92 -18.29 -6.95
N GLU A 42 3.53 -17.29 -6.17
CA GLU A 42 4.06 -17.05 -4.82
C GLU A 42 3.26 -17.78 -3.72
N GLY A 43 2.07 -18.31 -4.04
CA GLY A 43 1.17 -18.94 -3.06
C GLY A 43 0.52 -17.95 -2.08
N ILE A 44 0.56 -16.64 -2.39
CA ILE A 44 0.01 -15.57 -1.55
C ILE A 44 -1.23 -15.00 -2.24
N PRO A 45 -2.36 -14.77 -1.54
CA PRO A 45 -3.55 -14.18 -2.15
C PRO A 45 -3.28 -12.83 -2.85
N TYR A 46 -3.82 -12.64 -4.06
CA TYR A 46 -3.61 -11.42 -4.87
C TYR A 46 -3.95 -10.12 -4.11
N GLN A 47 -4.99 -10.14 -3.28
CA GLN A 47 -5.37 -8.98 -2.44
C GLN A 47 -4.28 -8.61 -1.44
N THR A 48 -3.58 -9.60 -0.88
CA THR A 48 -2.46 -9.38 0.03
C THR A 48 -1.27 -8.79 -0.72
N LEU A 49 -0.99 -9.28 -1.93
CA LEU A 49 0.08 -8.75 -2.79
C LEU A 49 -0.17 -7.29 -3.17
N ILE A 50 -1.39 -6.96 -3.61
CA ILE A 50 -1.78 -5.57 -3.92
C ILE A 50 -1.52 -4.65 -2.71
N ASN A 51 -1.97 -5.07 -1.53
CA ASN A 51 -1.78 -4.28 -0.32
C ASN A 51 -0.30 -4.16 0.10
N LEU A 52 0.52 -5.21 -0.12
CA LEU A 52 1.96 -5.15 0.12
C LEU A 52 2.65 -4.17 -0.83
N THR A 53 2.29 -4.17 -2.11
CA THR A 53 2.82 -3.21 -3.09
C THR A 53 2.46 -1.78 -2.69
N LEU A 54 1.20 -1.51 -2.34
CA LEU A 54 0.77 -0.18 -1.89
C LEU A 54 1.51 0.25 -0.61
N ARG A 55 1.75 -0.68 0.31
CA ARG A 55 2.51 -0.42 1.54
C ARG A 55 3.96 -0.09 1.25
N LYS A 56 4.59 -0.81 0.31
CA LYS A 56 5.97 -0.54 -0.14
C LYS A 56 6.05 0.82 -0.80
N PHE A 57 5.16 1.11 -1.75
CA PHE A 57 5.07 2.40 -2.42
C PHE A 57 4.90 3.57 -1.44
N SER A 58 4.00 3.42 -0.45
CA SER A 58 3.82 4.42 0.60
C SER A 58 5.03 4.58 1.51
N GLY A 59 5.81 3.52 1.74
CA GLY A 59 7.04 3.55 2.53
C GLY A 59 8.21 4.21 1.79
N GLU A 60 8.21 4.17 0.46
CA GLU A 60 9.24 4.74 -0.41
C GLU A 60 9.05 6.24 -0.71
N GLY A 61 8.00 6.87 -0.15
CA GLY A 61 7.76 8.30 -0.26
C GLY A 61 6.41 8.66 -0.90
N GLY A 62 5.76 7.72 -1.57
CA GLY A 62 4.39 7.90 -2.07
C GLY A 62 4.21 9.00 -3.12
N GLU A 63 5.29 9.50 -3.71
CA GLU A 63 5.23 10.55 -4.73
C GLU A 63 4.87 9.95 -6.09
N LEU A 64 3.61 10.15 -6.49
CA LEU A 64 3.16 9.88 -7.86
C LEU A 64 3.35 11.15 -8.70
N VAL A 65 4.33 11.11 -9.61
CA VAL A 65 4.47 12.15 -10.64
C VAL A 65 3.41 11.89 -11.71
N ILE A 66 2.24 12.49 -11.55
CA ILE A 66 1.21 12.49 -12.57
C ILE A 66 1.58 13.57 -13.59
N SER A 67 2.26 13.17 -14.67
CA SER A 67 2.44 14.06 -15.81
C SER A 67 1.09 14.28 -16.49
N SER A 68 0.39 15.34 -16.08
CA SER A 68 -0.77 15.82 -16.81
C SER A 68 -0.30 16.24 -18.21
N LYS A 69 -0.57 15.41 -19.22
CA LYS A 69 -0.65 15.91 -20.60
C LYS A 69 -1.83 16.88 -20.61
N LYS A 70 -1.56 18.16 -20.35
CA LYS A 70 -2.49 19.26 -20.59
C LYS A 70 -2.87 19.17 -22.07
N LYS A 71 -4.06 18.64 -22.33
CA LYS A 71 -4.67 18.62 -23.66
C LYS A 71 -4.74 20.07 -24.10
N ALA A 72 -4.02 20.41 -25.17
CA ALA A 72 -4.20 21.67 -25.87
C ALA A 72 -5.67 21.71 -26.35
N VAL A 73 -6.47 22.50 -25.65
CA VAL A 73 -7.68 23.15 -26.13
C VAL A 73 -7.24 24.62 -26.13
N GLY A 74 -6.94 25.25 -27.26
CA GLY A 74 -7.81 25.35 -28.42
C GLY A 74 -8.64 26.61 -28.23
N GLU A 75 -8.00 27.77 -28.42
CA GLU A 75 -8.54 29.07 -28.81
C GLU A 75 -7.39 29.87 -29.46
#